data_AF-A0A1W9PVU2-F1
#
_entry.id   AF-A0A1W9PVU2-F1
#
_cell.length_a   1.000
_cell.length_b   1.000
_cell.length_c   1.000
_cell.angle_alpha   90.00
_cell.angle_beta   90.00
_cell.angle_gamma   90.00
#
_symmetry.space_group_name_H-M   'P 1'
#
loop_
_entity.id
_entity.type
_entity.pdbx_description
1 polymer ?
#
loop_
_entity_poly.entity_id
_entity_poly.type
_entity_poly.pdbx_seq_one_letter_code
_entity_poly.pdbx_strand_id
1 'polypeptide(L)'
;MSRERFIKTVSERYILPKRRGGGLIKIEVWENKEGELVKYSFAYINHQISSKDNGRVIGYDNAHHSHHKHILGEIYPVENFTTYEDLLNRFEEELKEFIK
;
A
#
# COMPACT_ATOMS: atom_id res chain seq x y z
N MET A 1 -9.21 -12.23 -26.02
CA MET A 1 -8.10 -11.81 -25.13
C MET A 1 -8.20 -12.63 -23.86
N SER A 2 -7.17 -13.44 -23.58
CA SER A 2 -7.07 -14.22 -22.34
C SER A 2 -7.12 -13.25 -21.15
N ARG A 3 -8.04 -13.44 -20.20
CA ARG A 3 -7.95 -12.76 -18.91
C ARG A 3 -6.71 -13.34 -18.22
N GLU A 4 -5.64 -12.56 -18.20
CA GLU A 4 -4.46 -12.90 -17.41
C GLU A 4 -4.91 -13.17 -15.97
N ARG A 5 -4.59 -14.37 -15.48
CA ARG A 5 -5.06 -14.83 -14.16
C ARG A 5 -3.96 -14.52 -13.17
N PHE A 6 -4.14 -13.44 -12.41
CA PHE A 6 -3.24 -13.09 -11.31
C PHE A 6 -3.64 -13.85 -10.04
N ILE A 7 -2.64 -14.30 -9.30
CA ILE A 7 -2.80 -14.99 -8.03
C ILE A 7 -2.46 -13.98 -6.94
N LYS A 8 -3.38 -13.80 -5.99
CA LYS A 8 -3.12 -12.96 -4.82
C LYS A 8 -2.24 -13.75 -3.85
N THR A 9 -0.96 -13.44 -3.78
CA THR A 9 0.02 -14.17 -2.98
C THR A 9 0.12 -13.63 -1.56
N VAL A 10 -0.07 -12.32 -1.37
CA VAL A 10 -0.15 -11.68 -0.05
C VAL A 10 -1.49 -10.97 0.12
N SER A 11 -2.11 -11.13 1.28
CA SER A 11 -3.36 -10.46 1.63
C SER A 11 -3.48 -10.30 3.15
N GLU A 12 -2.69 -9.40 3.70
CA GLU A 12 -2.56 -9.18 5.14
C GLU A 12 -3.31 -7.93 5.61
N ARG A 13 -3.79 -7.99 6.85
CA ARG A 13 -4.55 -6.91 7.49
C ARG A 13 -4.17 -6.84 8.96
N TYR A 14 -3.70 -5.68 9.39
CA TYR A 14 -3.31 -5.41 10.77
C TYR A 14 -4.12 -4.26 11.33
N ILE A 15 -5.02 -4.55 12.27
CA ILE A 15 -5.77 -3.52 12.98
C ILE A 15 -4.88 -3.01 14.12
N LEU A 16 -4.58 -1.71 14.11
CA LEU A 16 -3.80 -1.11 15.18
C LEU A 16 -4.70 -0.80 16.38
N PRO A 17 -4.27 -1.11 17.61
CA PRO A 17 -5.02 -0.73 18.80
C PRO A 17 -5.02 0.80 18.94
N LYS A 18 -6.10 1.38 19.48
CA LYS A 18 -6.23 2.85 19.65
C LYS A 18 -5.03 3.49 20.35
N ARG A 19 -4.42 2.81 21.33
CA ARG A 19 -3.22 3.29 22.04
C ARG A 19 -1.99 3.50 21.13
N ARG A 20 -1.95 2.86 19.97
CA ARG A 20 -0.89 2.98 18.94
C ARG A 20 -1.33 3.85 17.74
N GLY A 21 -2.37 4.68 17.91
CA GLY A 21 -2.90 5.54 16.85
C GLY A 21 -4.16 5.00 16.16
N GLY A 22 -4.47 3.71 16.32
CA GLY A 22 -5.65 3.10 15.68
C GLY A 22 -5.50 2.93 14.15
N GLY A 23 -6.58 2.55 13.50
CA GLY A 23 -6.61 2.35 12.04
C GLY A 23 -6.26 0.92 11.60
N LEU A 24 -6.03 0.77 10.29
CA LEU A 24 -5.80 -0.50 9.61
C LEU A 24 -4.61 -0.36 8.68
N ILE A 25 -3.62 -1.24 8.82
CA ILE A 25 -2.61 -1.48 7.78
C ILE A 25 -3.13 -2.62 6.91
N LYS A 26 -3.08 -2.44 5.60
CA LYS A 26 -3.49 -3.44 4.61
C LYS A 26 -2.35 -3.64 3.63
N ILE A 27 -1.96 -4.88 3.35
CA ILE A 27 -0.91 -5.24 2.39
C ILE A 27 -1.48 -6.29 1.44
N GLU A 28 -1.42 -6.03 0.15
CA GLU A 28 -1.88 -6.94 -0.89
C GLU A 28 -0.85 -7.02 -2.02
N VAL A 29 -0.53 -8.24 -2.43
CA VAL A 29 0.42 -8.52 -3.52
C VAL A 29 -0.20 -9.58 -4.44
N TRP A 30 -0.01 -9.39 -5.74
CA TRP A 30 -0.42 -10.34 -6.76
C TRP A 30 0.75 -10.64 -7.69
N GLU A 31 0.86 -11.92 -8.04
CA GLU A 31 1.83 -12.44 -8.99
C GLU A 31 1.12 -13.08 -10.20
N ASN A 32 1.80 -13.14 -11.34
CA ASN A 32 1.37 -13.96 -12.45
C ASN A 32 1.70 -15.45 -12.20
N LYS A 33 1.47 -16.31 -13.20
CA LYS A 33 1.73 -17.75 -13.08
C LYS A 33 3.22 -18.10 -13.04
N GLU A 34 4.08 -17.20 -13.50
CA GLU A 34 5.54 -17.34 -13.47
C GLU A 34 6.14 -16.85 -12.14
N GLY A 35 5.30 -16.33 -11.22
CA GLY A 35 5.75 -15.76 -9.95
C GLY A 35 6.23 -14.31 -10.07
N GLU A 36 5.99 -13.65 -11.20
CA GLU A 36 6.35 -12.25 -11.38
C GLU A 36 5.30 -11.36 -10.73
N LEU A 37 5.78 -10.37 -9.97
CA LEU A 37 4.93 -9.35 -9.38
C LEU A 37 4.22 -8.54 -10.47
N VAL A 38 2.89 -8.56 -10.45
CA VAL A 38 2.06 -7.78 -11.39
C VAL A 38 1.31 -6.65 -10.70
N LYS A 39 1.02 -6.80 -9.42
CA LYS A 39 0.28 -5.79 -8.65
C LYS A 39 0.69 -5.79 -7.19
N TYR A 40 0.75 -4.60 -6.59
CA TYR A 40 0.81 -4.44 -5.14
C TYR A 40 -0.08 -3.28 -4.69
N SER A 41 -0.49 -3.33 -3.42
CA SER A 41 -1.09 -2.20 -2.71
C SER A 41 -0.85 -2.38 -1.22
N PHE A 42 -0.19 -1.41 -0.59
CA PHE A 42 -0.10 -1.33 0.86
C PHE A 42 -0.47 0.05 1.36
N ALA A 43 -1.29 0.10 2.40
CA ALA A 43 -1.91 1.32 2.86
C ALA A 43 -2.16 1.29 4.37
N TYR A 44 -1.89 2.42 5.02
CA TYR A 44 -2.40 2.73 6.34
C TYR A 44 -3.67 3.57 6.21
N ILE A 45 -4.77 3.04 6.72
CA ILE A 45 -6.10 3.61 6.64
C ILE A 45 -6.53 4.01 8.04
N ASN A 46 -6.79 5.30 8.24
CA ASN A 46 -7.33 5.84 9.47
C ASN A 46 -8.20 7.07 9.19
N HIS A 47 -9.52 6.87 9.26
CA HIS A 47 -10.52 7.92 9.04
C HIS A 47 -10.49 9.06 10.08
N GLN A 48 -9.83 8.86 11.22
CA GLN A 48 -9.65 9.90 12.21
C GLN A 48 -8.52 10.87 11.83
N ILE A 49 -7.59 10.44 10.97
CA ILE A 49 -6.44 11.24 10.50
C ILE A 49 -6.73 11.86 9.13
N SER A 50 -7.33 11.09 8.21
CA SER A 50 -7.68 11.55 6.86
C SER A 50 -9.10 11.16 6.50
N SER A 51 -9.88 12.09 5.93
CA SER A 51 -11.16 11.80 5.29
C SER A 51 -11.04 11.64 3.77
N LYS A 52 -9.88 11.97 3.20
CA LYS A 52 -9.59 11.85 1.77
C LYS A 52 -9.14 10.42 1.44
N ASP A 53 -9.19 10.07 0.14
CA ASP A 53 -8.72 8.78 -0.39
C ASP A 53 -9.19 7.57 0.43
N ASN A 54 -10.49 7.54 0.76
CA ASN A 54 -11.12 6.50 1.58
C ASN A 54 -10.43 6.26 2.93
N GLY A 55 -9.89 7.32 3.54
CA GLY A 55 -9.19 7.25 4.82
C GLY A 55 -7.73 6.83 4.72
N ARG A 56 -7.17 6.66 3.51
CA ARG A 56 -5.74 6.40 3.30
C ARG A 56 -4.94 7.60 3.81
N VAL A 57 -4.14 7.35 4.83
CA VAL A 57 -3.21 8.33 5.41
C VAL A 57 -1.92 8.29 4.63
N ILE A 58 -1.40 7.08 4.40
CA ILE A 58 -0.23 6.84 3.57
C ILE A 58 -0.34 5.47 2.89
N GLY A 59 0.24 5.32 1.72
CA GLY A 59 0.32 4.04 1.04
C GLY A 59 1.02 4.10 -0.31
N TYR A 60 1.24 2.93 -0.89
CA TYR A 60 1.77 2.79 -2.23
C TYR A 60 0.98 1.75 -3.02
N ASP A 61 0.88 1.96 -4.32
CA ASP A 61 0.36 0.98 -5.26
C ASP A 61 0.98 1.16 -6.65
N ASN A 62 0.79 0.16 -7.51
CA ASN A 62 1.19 0.24 -8.92
C ASN A 62 -0.01 0.30 -9.88
N ALA A 63 -1.09 0.99 -9.48
CA ALA A 63 -2.26 1.17 -10.34
C ALA A 63 -1.90 1.92 -11.63
N HIS A 64 -2.70 1.76 -12.68
CA HIS A 64 -2.51 2.49 -13.96
C HIS A 64 -1.13 2.32 -14.62
N HIS A 65 -0.44 1.20 -14.37
CA HIS A 65 0.90 0.90 -14.91
C HIS A 65 1.99 1.89 -14.45
N SER A 66 1.76 2.60 -13.35
CA SER A 66 2.72 3.52 -12.73
C SER A 66 2.75 3.29 -11.22
N HIS A 67 3.88 3.58 -10.59
CA HIS A 67 4.05 3.47 -9.14
C HIS A 67 3.64 4.78 -8.48
N HIS A 68 2.77 4.70 -7.48
CA HIS A 68 2.21 5.86 -6.81
C HIS A 68 2.47 5.80 -5.31
N LYS A 69 2.87 6.93 -4.74
CA LYS A 69 2.79 7.20 -3.30
C LYS A 69 1.52 8.01 -3.05
N HIS A 70 0.72 7.54 -2.12
CA HIS A 70 -0.44 8.25 -1.60
C HIS A 70 -0.10 8.79 -0.22
N ILE A 71 -0.37 10.07 0.02
CA ILE A 71 -0.21 10.66 1.36
C ILE A 71 -1.27 11.73 1.57
N LEU A 72 -2.10 11.55 2.61
CA LEU A 72 -3.17 12.46 3.02
C LEU A 72 -4.09 12.93 1.87
N GLY A 73 -4.36 12.04 0.92
CA GLY A 73 -5.21 12.30 -0.25
C GLY A 73 -4.49 12.89 -1.46
N GLU A 74 -3.20 13.20 -1.35
CA GLU A 74 -2.35 13.60 -2.48
C GLU A 74 -1.65 12.37 -3.08
N ILE A 75 -1.43 12.38 -4.39
CA ILE A 75 -0.82 11.28 -5.14
C ILE A 75 0.44 11.79 -5.84
N TYR A 76 1.55 11.08 -5.63
CA TYR A 76 2.85 11.39 -6.22
C TYR A 76 3.39 10.19 -7.00
N PRO A 77 3.99 10.38 -8.18
CA PRO A 77 4.69 9.31 -8.86
C PRO A 77 5.94 8.88 -8.07
N VAL A 78 6.29 7.59 -8.17
CA VAL A 78 7.51 7.02 -7.59
C VAL A 78 8.53 6.80 -8.71
N GLU A 79 9.34 7.82 -8.95
CA GLU A 79 10.32 7.85 -10.06
C GLU A 79 11.48 6.87 -9.85
N ASN A 80 11.81 6.53 -8.60
CA ASN A 80 12.94 5.67 -8.23
C ASN A 80 12.48 4.31 -7.66
N PHE A 81 11.52 3.69 -8.34
CA PHE A 81 11.11 2.33 -8.04
C PHE A 81 12.25 1.35 -8.36
N THR A 82 12.53 0.47 -7.41
CA THR A 82 13.53 -0.60 -7.52
C THR A 82 12.86 -1.96 -7.35
N THR A 83 12.25 -2.18 -6.18
CA THR A 83 11.48 -3.38 -5.84
C THR A 83 10.27 -3.00 -4.98
N TYR A 84 9.30 -3.91 -4.83
CA TYR A 84 8.18 -3.65 -3.93
C TYR A 84 8.61 -3.78 -2.46
N GLU A 85 9.59 -4.63 -2.14
CA GLU A 85 10.18 -4.75 -0.81
C GLU A 85 10.84 -3.44 -0.38
N ASP A 86 11.54 -2.76 -1.30
CA ASP A 86 12.13 -1.45 -1.02
C ASP A 86 11.04 -0.41 -0.73
N LEU A 87 9.92 -0.44 -1.46
CA LEU A 87 8.79 0.45 -1.16
C LEU A 87 8.05 0.06 0.13
N LEU A 88 7.98 -1.23 0.47
CA LEU A 88 7.40 -1.68 1.72
C LEU A 88 8.24 -1.19 2.90
N ASN A 89 9.57 -1.27 2.81
CA ASN A 89 10.48 -0.70 3.80
C ASN A 89 10.28 0.82 3.95
N ARG A 90 10.18 1.55 2.82
CA ARG A 90 9.88 3.01 2.86
C ARG A 90 8.55 3.28 3.53
N PHE A 91 7.51 2.50 3.20
CA PHE A 91 6.20 2.61 3.83
C PHE A 91 6.26 2.35 5.33
N GLU A 92 6.98 1.33 5.80
CA GLU A 92 7.14 1.05 7.23
C GLU A 92 7.86 2.17 7.98
N GLU A 93 8.88 2.78 7.38
CA GLU A 93 9.57 3.93 7.96
C GLU A 93 8.65 5.16 8.05
N GLU A 94 7.97 5.51 6.95
CA GLU A 94 7.07 6.66 6.90
C GLU A 94 5.82 6.46 7.78
N LEU A 95 5.37 5.22 7.95
CA LEU A 95 4.26 4.89 8.84
C LEU A 95 4.52 5.31 10.29
N LYS A 96 5.78 5.29 10.74
CA LYS A 96 6.16 5.67 12.11
C LYS A 96 5.81 7.12 12.44
N GLU A 97 5.63 7.98 11.45
CA GLU A 97 5.16 9.36 11.65
C GLU A 97 3.70 9.43 12.12
N PHE A 98 2.89 8.40 11.84
CA PHE A 98 1.46 8.38 12.09
C PHE A 98 1.03 7.45 13.24
N ILE A 99 1.90 6.54 13.65
CA ILE A 99 1.62 5.54 14.70
C ILE A 99 2.42 5.85 15.97
N LYS A 100 1.93 5.34 17.11
CA LYS A 100 2.54 5.53 18.44
C LYS A 100 3.13 4.25 19.00
#